data_AF-A3UAX0-F1
#
_entry.id   AF-A3UAX0-F1
#
_cell.length_a   1.000
_cell.length_b   1.000
_cell.length_c   1.000
_cell.angle_alpha   90.00
_cell.angle_beta   90.00
_cell.angle_gamma   90.00
#
_symmetry.space_group_name_H-M   'P 1'
#
loop_
_entity.id
_entity.type
_entity.pdbx_description
1 polymer ?
#
loop_
_entity_poly.entity_id
_entity_poly.type
_entity_poly.pdbx_seq_one_letter_code
_entity_poly.pdbx_strand_id
1 'polypeptide(L)'
;MEIKYIEETTLEDRLKYLPENSNEFWSFYMIAFVNKAYKQNDFEKYFKDYKDIGRFGLEDNKIVQQLFDSVMQRRNVEYFRYYRDDEGASFKFWDVFYEDEKKQAELLKEKSDQLYSYFNFLVMSDVKIKNISFFFYNNSYKNKKSNIDFKNYATPKIGSDFINIDTYQKTFYTVFIDIDKLYYESLLQNKIPNSVEVIEIINKSLDLQELASPIIFIEYPKELVVYKKLIKNWLLMEVEKRKRQFMWEEGYIPMPYLEITKFANRLLDPAERDYLIKDSPEYFQYPKHIFSGYKGYKLFKYYSKGIYNQTMLTFIYRNMRSNEREEYKILADPAPFLEWYNSQREHDNIFQINQPLSKVNSKERQQNYKIIKSLIEELYPTT
;
A
#
# COMPACT_ATOMS: atom_id res chain seq x y z
N MET A 1 -21.13 -2.03 -33.74
CA MET A 1 -22.60 -2.07 -33.99
C MET A 1 -23.26 -1.89 -32.64
N GLU A 2 -24.08 -0.85 -32.40
CA GLU A 2 -24.62 -0.60 -31.05
C GLU A 2 -25.78 -1.54 -30.72
N ILE A 3 -25.50 -2.56 -29.91
CA ILE A 3 -26.49 -3.54 -29.48
C ILE A 3 -27.18 -2.99 -28.25
N LYS A 4 -28.42 -2.56 -28.41
CA LYS A 4 -29.11 -1.75 -27.39
C LYS A 4 -29.96 -2.58 -26.43
N TYR A 5 -30.40 -3.77 -26.86
CA TYR A 5 -31.21 -4.67 -26.07
C TYR A 5 -31.12 -6.09 -26.65
N ILE A 6 -31.13 -7.09 -25.77
CA ILE A 6 -31.08 -8.50 -26.13
C ILE A 6 -32.09 -9.22 -25.23
N GLU A 7 -33.21 -9.63 -25.80
CA GLU A 7 -34.29 -10.22 -25.03
C GLU A 7 -33.94 -11.64 -24.54
N GLU A 8 -33.10 -12.34 -25.29
CA GLU A 8 -32.89 -13.76 -25.14
C GLU A 8 -31.93 -14.10 -23.99
N THR A 9 -32.26 -15.13 -23.22
CA THR A 9 -31.56 -15.45 -21.97
C THR A 9 -30.40 -16.44 -22.16
N THR A 10 -30.46 -17.30 -23.18
CA THR A 10 -29.39 -18.26 -23.50
C THR A 10 -28.33 -17.60 -24.36
N LEU A 11 -27.10 -18.08 -24.35
CA LEU A 11 -26.07 -17.57 -25.26
C LEU A 11 -26.41 -17.90 -26.72
N GLU A 12 -26.91 -19.12 -26.98
CA GLU A 12 -27.20 -19.60 -28.34
C GLU A 12 -28.18 -18.68 -29.08
N ASP A 13 -29.23 -18.23 -28.41
CA ASP A 13 -30.21 -17.29 -28.98
C ASP A 13 -29.63 -15.89 -29.21
N ARG A 14 -28.67 -15.49 -28.37
CA ARG A 14 -28.01 -14.18 -28.43
C ARG A 14 -26.91 -14.09 -29.48
N LEU A 15 -26.47 -15.21 -30.05
CA LEU A 15 -25.36 -15.24 -31.01
C LEU A 15 -25.59 -14.39 -32.26
N LYS A 16 -26.85 -14.18 -32.65
CA LYS A 16 -27.21 -13.26 -33.74
C LYS A 16 -26.81 -11.79 -33.47
N TYR A 17 -26.53 -11.47 -32.20
CA TYR A 17 -26.04 -10.18 -31.73
C TYR A 17 -24.56 -10.24 -31.32
N LEU A 18 -23.82 -11.31 -31.59
CA LEU A 18 -22.40 -11.30 -31.27
C LEU A 18 -21.67 -10.33 -32.23
N PRO A 19 -20.94 -9.32 -31.74
CA PRO A 19 -20.29 -8.36 -32.63
C PRO A 19 -19.10 -8.99 -33.34
N GLU A 20 -18.84 -8.61 -34.59
CA GLU A 20 -17.69 -9.12 -35.36
C GLU A 20 -16.35 -8.63 -34.78
N ASN A 21 -16.36 -7.43 -34.20
CA ASN A 21 -15.20 -6.83 -33.58
C ASN A 21 -15.05 -7.30 -32.13
N SER A 22 -13.94 -7.95 -31.82
CA SER A 22 -13.66 -8.45 -30.46
C SER A 22 -13.58 -7.37 -29.39
N ASN A 23 -13.31 -6.11 -29.77
CA ASN A 23 -13.32 -4.97 -28.85
C ASN A 23 -14.74 -4.68 -28.29
N GLU A 24 -15.79 -5.13 -28.96
CA GLU A 24 -17.19 -4.95 -28.55
C GLU A 24 -17.71 -6.13 -27.69
N PHE A 25 -16.93 -7.20 -27.49
CA PHE A 25 -17.36 -8.38 -26.70
C PHE A 25 -17.69 -8.04 -25.24
N TRP A 26 -16.98 -7.09 -24.64
CA TRP A 26 -17.27 -6.65 -23.28
C TRP A 26 -18.62 -5.95 -23.18
N SER A 27 -18.97 -5.12 -24.16
CA SER A 27 -20.30 -4.50 -24.23
C SER A 27 -21.38 -5.58 -24.37
N PHE A 28 -21.20 -6.53 -25.29
CA PHE A 28 -22.13 -7.65 -25.47
C PHE A 28 -22.35 -8.44 -24.16
N TYR A 29 -21.28 -8.79 -23.46
CA TYR A 29 -21.35 -9.48 -22.17
C TYR A 29 -22.12 -8.68 -21.11
N MET A 30 -21.81 -7.38 -20.97
CA MET A 30 -22.46 -6.51 -19.99
C MET A 30 -23.96 -6.33 -20.28
N ILE A 31 -24.34 -6.13 -21.55
CA ILE A 31 -25.74 -6.01 -21.96
C ILE A 31 -26.51 -7.31 -21.64
N ALA A 32 -25.91 -8.45 -21.95
CA ALA A 32 -26.52 -9.74 -21.66
C ALA A 32 -26.71 -10.01 -20.15
N PHE A 33 -25.70 -9.67 -19.34
CA PHE A 33 -25.79 -9.78 -17.87
C PHE A 33 -27.00 -9.00 -17.34
N VAL A 34 -27.16 -7.76 -17.80
CA VAL A 34 -28.24 -6.86 -17.37
C VAL A 34 -29.60 -7.39 -17.78
N ASN A 35 -29.75 -7.82 -19.03
CA ASN A 35 -31.02 -8.33 -19.50
C ASN A 35 -31.42 -9.61 -18.77
N LYS A 36 -30.46 -10.49 -18.46
CA LYS A 36 -30.70 -11.67 -17.62
C LYS A 36 -31.08 -11.28 -16.19
N ALA A 37 -30.36 -10.33 -15.57
CA ALA A 37 -30.66 -9.82 -14.24
C ALA A 37 -32.08 -9.26 -14.15
N TYR A 38 -32.48 -8.51 -15.17
CA TYR A 38 -33.79 -7.89 -15.29
C TYR A 38 -34.91 -8.93 -15.32
N LYS A 39 -34.78 -9.91 -16.22
CA LYS A 39 -35.80 -10.96 -16.42
C LYS A 39 -35.93 -11.91 -15.25
N GLN A 40 -34.82 -12.30 -14.63
CA GLN A 40 -34.83 -13.31 -13.56
C GLN A 40 -35.19 -12.76 -12.18
N ASN A 41 -35.01 -11.45 -11.93
CA ASN A 41 -35.29 -10.84 -10.61
C ASN A 41 -36.57 -9.97 -10.56
N ASP A 42 -37.48 -10.10 -11.54
CA ASP A 42 -38.77 -9.38 -11.58
C ASP A 42 -38.59 -7.83 -11.44
N PHE A 43 -37.56 -7.34 -12.11
CA PHE A 43 -36.99 -6.00 -11.94
C PHE A 43 -37.85 -4.87 -12.53
N GLU A 44 -38.86 -5.25 -13.34
CA GLU A 44 -39.93 -4.40 -13.88
C GLU A 44 -40.54 -3.46 -12.83
N LYS A 45 -40.61 -3.90 -11.57
CA LYS A 45 -41.25 -3.17 -10.47
C LYS A 45 -40.44 -1.99 -9.94
N TYR A 46 -39.11 -1.96 -10.13
CA TYR A 46 -38.22 -0.93 -9.58
C TYR A 46 -37.87 0.17 -10.57
N PHE A 47 -38.11 -0.06 -11.86
CA PHE A 47 -37.94 0.92 -12.94
C PHE A 47 -39.31 1.31 -13.48
N LYS A 48 -39.98 2.27 -12.81
CA LYS A 48 -41.29 2.81 -13.24
C LYS A 48 -41.29 3.32 -14.69
N ASP A 49 -40.13 3.72 -15.20
CA ASP A 49 -39.96 4.29 -16.54
C ASP A 49 -39.13 3.35 -17.44
N TYR A 50 -39.57 2.10 -17.58
CA TYR A 50 -38.94 1.16 -18.52
C TYR A 50 -39.13 1.54 -20.00
N LYS A 51 -39.99 2.53 -20.31
CA LYS A 51 -40.11 3.08 -21.66
C LYS A 51 -38.87 3.83 -22.12
N ASP A 52 -37.98 4.23 -21.22
CA ASP A 52 -36.81 5.04 -21.56
C ASP A 52 -35.55 4.21 -21.85
N ILE A 53 -35.33 3.08 -21.17
CA ILE A 53 -34.19 2.18 -21.47
C ILE A 53 -34.33 1.55 -22.87
N GLY A 54 -35.56 1.22 -23.29
CA GLY A 54 -35.84 0.74 -24.65
C GLY A 54 -35.97 1.84 -25.72
N ARG A 55 -36.20 3.12 -25.35
CA ARG A 55 -36.31 4.26 -26.29
C ARG A 55 -34.99 4.99 -26.52
N PHE A 56 -34.18 5.14 -25.49
CA PHE A 56 -32.86 5.74 -25.63
C PHE A 56 -31.90 4.63 -26.02
N GLY A 57 -31.78 4.44 -27.32
CA GLY A 57 -30.62 3.77 -27.89
C GLY A 57 -29.36 4.54 -27.56
N LEU A 58 -28.87 4.38 -26.34
CA LEU A 58 -27.76 5.14 -25.77
C LEU A 58 -26.44 4.57 -26.28
N GLU A 59 -25.56 5.49 -26.65
CA GLU A 59 -24.16 5.23 -27.00
C GLU A 59 -23.49 4.37 -25.91
N ASP A 60 -22.69 3.36 -26.27
CA ASP A 60 -22.13 2.32 -25.37
C ASP A 60 -21.66 2.84 -23.99
N ASN A 61 -21.00 4.00 -23.95
CA ASN A 61 -20.48 4.60 -22.72
C ASN A 61 -21.56 5.05 -21.72
N LYS A 62 -22.74 5.48 -22.18
CA LYS A 62 -23.84 5.93 -21.31
C LYS A 62 -24.61 4.75 -20.71
N ILE A 63 -24.72 3.63 -21.44
CA ILE A 63 -25.33 2.39 -20.93
C ILE A 63 -24.48 1.84 -19.80
N VAL A 64 -23.17 1.67 -20.03
CA VAL A 64 -22.26 1.19 -19.01
C VAL A 64 -22.22 2.11 -17.79
N GLN A 65 -22.29 3.43 -17.98
CA GLN A 65 -22.34 4.38 -16.86
C GLN A 65 -23.67 4.34 -16.09
N GLN A 66 -24.82 4.31 -16.77
CA GLN A 66 -26.11 4.21 -16.10
C GLN A 66 -26.29 2.85 -15.39
N LEU A 67 -25.70 1.79 -15.95
CA LEU A 67 -25.58 0.48 -15.32
C LEU A 67 -24.68 0.52 -14.10
N PHE A 68 -23.50 1.12 -14.22
CA PHE A 68 -22.59 1.38 -13.13
C PHE A 68 -23.28 2.16 -12.01
N ASP A 69 -23.94 3.27 -12.32
CA ASP A 69 -24.64 4.13 -11.36
C ASP A 69 -25.82 3.37 -10.70
N SER A 70 -26.58 2.59 -11.48
CA SER A 70 -27.67 1.76 -10.98
C SER A 70 -27.17 0.65 -10.06
N VAL A 71 -26.01 0.07 -10.36
CA VAL A 71 -25.33 -0.95 -9.55
C VAL A 71 -24.68 -0.35 -8.29
N MET A 72 -24.15 0.88 -8.37
CA MET A 72 -23.41 1.54 -7.30
C MET A 72 -24.30 2.29 -6.30
N GLN A 73 -25.56 2.55 -6.63
CA GLN A 73 -26.54 3.10 -5.68
C GLN A 73 -27.00 2.05 -4.66
N ARG A 74 -26.77 2.33 -3.37
CA ARG A 74 -27.03 1.45 -2.21
C ARG A 74 -28.38 0.72 -2.19
N ARG A 75 -29.43 1.26 -2.80
CA ARG A 75 -30.77 0.66 -2.82
C ARG A 75 -30.90 -0.48 -3.83
N ASN A 76 -30.02 -0.57 -4.83
CA ASN A 76 -30.09 -1.55 -5.91
C ASN A 76 -29.04 -2.67 -5.82
N VAL A 77 -28.05 -2.46 -4.97
CA VAL A 77 -26.90 -3.35 -4.74
C VAL A 77 -27.32 -4.76 -4.32
N GLU A 78 -28.38 -4.93 -3.54
CA GLU A 78 -28.84 -6.27 -3.13
C GLU A 78 -29.41 -7.08 -4.30
N TYR A 79 -29.95 -6.42 -5.32
CA TYR A 79 -30.67 -7.06 -6.44
C TYR A 79 -29.74 -7.64 -7.51
N PHE A 80 -28.60 -6.99 -7.79
CA PHE A 80 -27.60 -7.53 -8.72
C PHE A 80 -26.60 -8.48 -8.06
N ARG A 81 -26.58 -8.51 -6.72
CA ARG A 81 -25.70 -9.38 -5.95
C ARG A 81 -26.25 -10.79 -5.87
N TYR A 82 -27.50 -10.95 -5.48
CA TYR A 82 -28.01 -12.27 -5.14
C TYR A 82 -29.25 -12.63 -5.94
N TYR A 83 -29.25 -13.80 -6.59
CA TYR A 83 -30.48 -14.44 -7.04
C TYR A 83 -30.81 -15.58 -6.09
N ARG A 84 -32.10 -15.78 -5.83
CA ARG A 84 -32.60 -16.94 -5.08
C ARG A 84 -33.21 -17.95 -6.04
N ASP A 85 -32.86 -19.21 -5.90
CA ASP A 85 -33.58 -20.26 -6.59
C ASP A 85 -34.96 -20.52 -5.95
N ASP A 86 -35.75 -21.39 -6.57
CA ASP A 86 -37.08 -21.77 -6.11
C ASP A 86 -37.06 -22.46 -4.73
N GLU A 87 -35.90 -22.97 -4.31
CA GLU A 87 -35.66 -23.60 -3.01
C GLU A 87 -35.18 -22.59 -1.94
N GLY A 88 -34.96 -21.33 -2.33
CA GLY A 88 -34.56 -20.23 -1.45
C GLY A 88 -33.05 -20.10 -1.23
N ALA A 89 -32.22 -20.89 -1.90
CA ALA A 89 -30.76 -20.77 -1.85
C ALA A 89 -30.29 -19.51 -2.61
N SER A 90 -29.37 -18.76 -2.01
CA SER A 90 -28.91 -17.46 -2.51
C SER A 90 -27.55 -17.59 -3.17
N PHE A 91 -27.46 -17.26 -4.46
CA PHE A 91 -26.23 -17.34 -5.24
C PHE A 91 -25.76 -15.97 -5.69
N LYS A 92 -24.45 -15.83 -5.90
CA LYS A 92 -23.84 -14.60 -6.43
C LYS A 92 -24.15 -14.48 -7.92
N PHE A 93 -25.11 -13.64 -8.28
CA PHE A 93 -25.66 -13.59 -9.64
C PHE A 93 -24.60 -13.30 -10.72
N TRP A 94 -23.70 -12.35 -10.45
CA TRP A 94 -22.54 -12.06 -11.31
C TRP A 94 -21.67 -13.29 -11.60
N ASP A 95 -21.35 -14.06 -10.56
CA ASP A 95 -20.46 -15.23 -10.68
C ASP A 95 -21.16 -16.34 -11.47
N VAL A 96 -22.44 -16.61 -11.16
CA VAL A 96 -23.23 -17.63 -11.86
C VAL A 96 -23.43 -17.27 -13.33
N PHE A 97 -23.70 -16.01 -13.64
CA PHE A 97 -23.82 -15.57 -15.03
C PHE A 97 -22.54 -15.83 -15.83
N TYR A 98 -21.37 -15.49 -15.28
CA TYR A 98 -20.09 -15.75 -15.94
C TYR A 98 -19.85 -17.24 -16.19
N GLU A 99 -20.08 -18.10 -15.19
CA GLU A 99 -19.87 -19.55 -15.34
C GLU A 99 -20.83 -20.16 -16.37
N ASP A 100 -22.11 -19.75 -16.35
CA ASP A 100 -23.09 -20.17 -17.36
C ASP A 100 -22.70 -19.73 -18.77
N GLU A 101 -22.28 -18.46 -18.92
CA GLU A 101 -21.89 -17.88 -20.20
C GLU A 101 -20.68 -18.61 -20.79
N LYS A 102 -19.67 -18.82 -19.95
CA LYS A 102 -18.43 -19.50 -20.33
C LYS A 102 -18.68 -20.95 -20.71
N LYS A 103 -19.51 -21.68 -19.96
CA LYS A 103 -19.88 -23.06 -20.26
C LYS A 103 -20.64 -23.17 -21.58
N GLN A 104 -21.58 -22.27 -21.84
CA GLN A 104 -22.29 -22.25 -23.12
C GLN A 104 -21.35 -21.90 -24.28
N ALA A 105 -20.47 -20.91 -24.11
CA ALA A 105 -19.49 -20.53 -25.12
C ALA A 105 -18.54 -21.69 -25.44
N GLU A 106 -18.11 -22.45 -24.42
CA GLU A 106 -17.27 -23.63 -24.59
C GLU A 106 -17.94 -24.71 -25.45
N LEU A 107 -19.23 -24.98 -25.24
CA LEU A 107 -20.01 -25.94 -26.03
C LEU A 107 -20.23 -25.49 -27.47
N LEU A 108 -20.24 -24.18 -27.72
CA LEU A 108 -20.57 -23.58 -29.01
C LEU A 108 -19.32 -23.16 -29.81
N LYS A 109 -18.13 -23.14 -29.20
CA LYS A 109 -16.91 -22.55 -29.79
C LYS A 109 -16.52 -23.11 -31.16
N GLU A 110 -16.81 -24.39 -31.44
CA GLU A 110 -16.47 -25.06 -32.70
C GLU A 110 -17.46 -24.71 -33.85
N LYS A 111 -18.54 -23.98 -33.56
CA LYS A 111 -19.53 -23.59 -34.58
C LYS A 111 -19.06 -22.42 -35.46
N SER A 112 -18.15 -21.56 -34.98
CA SER A 112 -17.56 -20.47 -35.77
C SER A 112 -16.29 -19.88 -35.13
N ASP A 113 -15.40 -19.30 -35.94
CA ASP A 113 -14.21 -18.59 -35.47
C ASP A 113 -14.55 -17.42 -34.53
N GLN A 114 -15.69 -16.77 -34.76
CA GLN A 114 -16.19 -15.68 -33.93
C GLN A 114 -16.57 -16.16 -32.53
N LEU A 115 -17.20 -17.34 -32.43
CA LEU A 115 -17.52 -17.99 -31.15
C LEU A 115 -16.28 -18.43 -30.41
N TYR A 116 -15.31 -19.00 -31.13
CA TYR A 116 -14.01 -19.32 -30.56
C TYR A 116 -13.32 -18.08 -29.98
N SER A 117 -13.39 -16.96 -30.69
CA SER A 117 -12.87 -15.67 -30.23
C SER A 117 -13.60 -15.15 -28.98
N TYR A 118 -14.93 -15.27 -28.92
CA TYR A 118 -15.70 -14.88 -27.74
C TYR A 118 -15.39 -15.77 -26.53
N PHE A 119 -15.26 -17.08 -26.71
CA PHE A 119 -14.83 -17.99 -25.65
C PHE A 119 -13.44 -17.60 -25.11
N ASN A 120 -12.47 -17.34 -25.98
CA ASN A 120 -11.14 -16.89 -25.55
C ASN A 120 -11.21 -15.56 -24.79
N PHE A 121 -12.05 -14.63 -25.23
CA PHE A 121 -12.29 -13.38 -24.51
C PHE A 121 -12.81 -13.62 -23.08
N LEU A 122 -13.76 -14.55 -22.88
CA LEU A 122 -14.26 -14.89 -21.54
C LEU A 122 -13.15 -15.50 -20.67
N VAL A 123 -12.33 -16.38 -21.23
CA VAL A 123 -11.16 -16.97 -20.54
C VAL A 123 -10.15 -15.89 -20.12
N MET A 124 -9.82 -14.97 -21.03
CA MET A 124 -8.91 -13.86 -20.75
C MET A 124 -9.49 -12.83 -19.76
N SER A 125 -10.82 -12.77 -19.65
CA SER A 125 -11.52 -11.85 -18.74
C SER A 125 -11.69 -12.39 -17.32
N ASP A 126 -11.26 -13.62 -17.02
CA ASP A 126 -11.48 -14.28 -15.71
C ASP A 126 -11.04 -13.41 -14.51
N VAL A 127 -9.85 -12.82 -14.57
CA VAL A 127 -9.34 -11.94 -13.51
C VAL A 127 -10.18 -10.66 -13.39
N LYS A 128 -10.60 -10.08 -14.53
CA LYS A 128 -11.47 -8.90 -14.57
C LYS A 128 -12.83 -9.20 -13.93
N ILE A 129 -13.43 -10.34 -14.26
CA ILE A 129 -14.69 -10.82 -13.68
C ILE A 129 -14.57 -11.02 -12.16
N LYS A 130 -13.49 -11.68 -11.69
CA LYS A 130 -13.23 -11.89 -10.26
C LYS A 130 -13.04 -10.58 -9.51
N ASN A 131 -12.37 -9.60 -10.11
CA ASN A 131 -12.19 -8.27 -9.52
C ASN A 131 -13.51 -7.53 -9.39
N ILE A 132 -14.36 -7.56 -10.43
CA ILE A 132 -15.71 -7.01 -10.37
C ILE A 132 -16.55 -7.72 -9.29
N SER A 133 -16.46 -9.05 -9.18
CA SER A 133 -17.11 -9.84 -8.12
C SER A 133 -16.66 -9.40 -6.73
N PHE A 134 -15.35 -9.20 -6.51
CA PHE A 134 -14.84 -8.70 -5.23
C PHE A 134 -15.48 -7.35 -4.86
N PHE A 135 -15.60 -6.43 -5.82
CA PHE A 135 -16.29 -5.16 -5.61
C PHE A 135 -17.76 -5.34 -5.26
N PHE A 136 -18.45 -6.19 -6.01
CA PHE A 136 -19.84 -6.53 -5.73
C PHE A 136 -19.99 -7.06 -4.32
N TYR A 137 -19.27 -8.09 -3.88
CA TYR A 137 -19.64 -8.83 -2.66
C TYR A 137 -18.85 -8.46 -1.41
N ASN A 138 -17.60 -8.02 -1.56
CA ASN A 138 -16.69 -7.81 -0.43
C ASN A 138 -16.51 -6.34 -0.07
N ASN A 139 -16.88 -5.43 -0.99
CA ASN A 139 -16.66 -3.99 -0.85
C ASN A 139 -17.89 -3.23 -0.34
N SER A 140 -18.81 -3.91 0.35
CA SER A 140 -19.78 -3.17 1.16
C SER A 140 -18.98 -2.29 2.13
N TYR A 141 -19.22 -0.97 2.07
CA TYR A 141 -18.65 0.11 2.91
C TYR A 141 -18.49 -0.18 4.42
N LYS A 142 -18.96 -1.34 4.91
CA LYS A 142 -18.80 -1.87 6.26
C LYS A 142 -17.42 -2.48 6.54
N ASN A 143 -16.58 -2.77 5.54
CA ASN A 143 -15.23 -3.28 5.78
C ASN A 143 -14.20 -2.18 6.13
N LYS A 144 -14.52 -1.30 7.09
CA LYS A 144 -13.51 -0.44 7.75
C LYS A 144 -12.32 -1.22 8.31
N LYS A 145 -12.47 -2.54 8.51
CA LYS A 145 -11.43 -3.48 8.92
C LYS A 145 -10.42 -3.87 7.82
N SER A 146 -10.64 -3.49 6.56
CA SER A 146 -9.77 -3.87 5.44
C SER A 146 -8.69 -2.85 5.09
N ASN A 147 -8.66 -1.66 5.68
CA ASN A 147 -7.51 -0.75 5.50
C ASN A 147 -6.54 -0.95 6.65
N ILE A 148 -5.24 -0.82 6.39
CA ILE A 148 -4.22 -0.78 7.43
C ILE A 148 -4.45 0.50 8.23
N ASP A 149 -4.61 0.35 9.54
CA ASP A 149 -4.81 1.49 10.43
C ASP A 149 -3.52 2.31 10.53
N PHE A 150 -3.54 3.50 9.91
CA PHE A 150 -2.38 4.39 9.90
C PHE A 150 -2.01 4.85 11.31
N LYS A 151 -2.99 5.05 12.20
CA LYS A 151 -2.77 5.42 13.59
C LYS A 151 -2.01 4.36 14.34
N ASN A 152 -2.46 3.12 14.26
CA ASN A 152 -1.77 2.01 14.90
C ASN A 152 -0.38 1.77 14.30
N TYR A 153 -0.20 2.04 13.00
CA TYR A 153 1.10 1.95 12.32
C TYR A 153 2.08 3.08 12.70
N ALA A 154 1.58 4.30 12.87
CA ALA A 154 2.39 5.52 13.06
C ALA A 154 2.66 5.87 14.53
N THR A 155 1.67 5.69 15.42
CA THR A 155 1.75 6.06 16.84
C THR A 155 3.01 5.50 17.53
N PRO A 156 3.39 4.23 17.36
CA PRO A 156 4.59 3.68 18.00
C PRO A 156 5.91 4.26 17.47
N LYS A 157 5.92 4.98 16.35
CA LYS A 157 7.13 5.42 15.64
C LYS A 157 7.43 6.91 15.78
N ILE A 158 6.42 7.74 16.05
CA ILE A 158 6.58 9.20 16.20
C ILE A 158 5.85 9.80 17.40
N GLY A 159 5.22 8.96 18.23
CA GLY A 159 4.46 9.40 19.40
C GLY A 159 3.04 9.84 19.06
N SER A 160 2.14 9.76 20.04
CA SER A 160 0.73 10.15 19.93
C SER A 160 0.51 11.64 19.77
N ASP A 161 1.47 12.45 20.20
CA ASP A 161 1.29 13.89 20.43
C ASP A 161 1.61 14.74 19.19
N PHE A 162 2.29 14.15 18.19
CA PHE A 162 2.79 14.84 16.99
C PHE A 162 1.92 14.68 15.75
N ILE A 163 0.76 14.01 15.84
CA ILE A 163 -0.18 13.94 14.72
C ILE A 163 -1.62 14.00 15.23
N ASN A 164 -2.43 14.86 14.62
CA ASN A 164 -3.89 14.71 14.61
C ASN A 164 -4.28 13.51 13.71
N ILE A 165 -3.95 12.29 14.15
CA ILE A 165 -3.99 11.09 13.28
C ILE A 165 -5.39 10.81 12.77
N ASP A 166 -6.40 11.08 13.60
CA ASP A 166 -7.78 10.78 13.26
C ASP A 166 -8.29 11.61 12.08
N THR A 167 -7.74 12.81 11.87
CA THR A 167 -8.07 13.66 10.71
C THR A 167 -7.44 13.09 9.44
N TYR A 168 -6.14 12.80 9.45
CA TYR A 168 -5.44 12.24 8.30
C TYR A 168 -5.94 10.84 7.93
N GLN A 169 -6.18 9.96 8.91
CA GLN A 169 -6.67 8.59 8.67
C GLN A 169 -8.01 8.59 7.92
N LYS A 170 -8.95 9.47 8.31
CA LYS A 170 -10.23 9.59 7.60
C LYS A 170 -10.01 10.02 6.15
N THR A 171 -9.19 11.04 5.93
CA THR A 171 -8.92 11.58 4.59
C THR A 171 -8.24 10.54 3.70
N PHE A 172 -7.26 9.82 4.25
CA PHE A 172 -6.60 8.72 3.58
C PHE A 172 -7.54 7.59 3.17
N TYR A 173 -8.47 7.20 4.05
CA TYR A 173 -9.47 6.19 3.72
C TYR A 173 -10.43 6.65 2.63
N THR A 174 -10.82 7.92 2.63
CA THR A 174 -11.65 8.48 1.56
C THR A 174 -10.94 8.39 0.21
N VAL A 175 -9.66 8.74 0.13
CA VAL A 175 -8.86 8.64 -1.11
C VAL A 175 -8.85 7.21 -1.63
N PHE A 176 -8.58 6.21 -0.79
CA PHE A 176 -8.58 4.82 -1.23
C PHE A 176 -9.97 4.35 -1.66
N ILE A 177 -11.04 4.76 -0.99
CA ILE A 177 -12.41 4.46 -1.43
C ILE A 177 -12.68 5.03 -2.83
N ASP A 178 -12.25 6.26 -3.09
CA ASP A 178 -12.48 6.90 -4.39
C ASP A 178 -11.60 6.31 -5.50
N ILE A 179 -10.38 5.90 -5.17
CA ILE A 179 -9.49 5.15 -6.08
C ILE A 179 -10.05 3.76 -6.38
N ASP A 180 -10.55 3.06 -5.37
CA ASP A 180 -11.18 1.75 -5.52
C ASP A 180 -12.41 1.88 -6.46
N LYS A 181 -13.25 2.90 -6.29
CA LYS A 181 -14.39 3.18 -7.18
C LYS A 181 -13.95 3.49 -8.62
N LEU A 182 -12.94 4.34 -8.78
CA LEU A 182 -12.43 4.71 -10.11
C LEU A 182 -11.85 3.50 -10.84
N TYR A 183 -11.13 2.63 -10.11
CA TYR A 183 -10.65 1.38 -10.68
C TYR A 183 -11.83 0.48 -11.08
N TYR A 184 -12.85 0.35 -10.25
CA TYR A 184 -14.04 -0.42 -10.60
C TYR A 184 -14.77 0.11 -11.84
N GLU A 185 -14.94 1.42 -11.93
CA GLU A 185 -15.52 2.11 -13.08
C GLU A 185 -14.73 1.82 -14.36
N SER A 186 -13.39 1.87 -14.27
CA SER A 186 -12.50 1.56 -15.38
C SER A 186 -12.67 0.14 -15.91
N LEU A 187 -12.89 -0.84 -15.02
CA LEU A 187 -13.14 -2.23 -15.41
C LEU A 187 -14.48 -2.35 -16.14
N LEU A 188 -15.54 -1.74 -15.62
CA LEU A 188 -16.86 -1.81 -16.23
C LEU A 188 -16.91 -1.10 -17.59
N GLN A 189 -16.32 0.08 -17.71
CA GLN A 189 -16.23 0.83 -18.97
C GLN A 189 -15.23 0.25 -19.97
N ASN A 190 -14.38 -0.69 -19.55
CA ASN A 190 -13.23 -1.15 -20.33
C ASN A 190 -12.34 0.02 -20.79
N LYS A 191 -12.27 1.09 -19.98
CA LYS A 191 -11.54 2.33 -20.26
C LYS A 191 -10.47 2.52 -19.20
N ILE A 192 -9.22 2.66 -19.61
CA ILE A 192 -8.12 2.99 -18.70
C ILE A 192 -8.17 4.50 -18.42
N PRO A 193 -8.36 4.94 -17.15
CA PRO A 193 -8.33 6.36 -16.82
C PRO A 193 -6.94 6.92 -17.03
N ASN A 194 -6.82 8.18 -17.42
CA ASN A 194 -5.53 8.84 -17.56
C ASN A 194 -5.08 9.47 -16.22
N SER A 195 -3.81 9.92 -16.18
CA SER A 195 -3.20 10.48 -14.96
C SER A 195 -3.95 11.71 -14.42
N VAL A 196 -4.41 12.59 -15.31
CA VAL A 196 -5.09 13.83 -14.95
C VAL A 196 -6.45 13.53 -14.31
N GLU A 197 -7.24 12.65 -14.93
CA GLU A 197 -8.53 12.19 -14.40
C GLU A 197 -8.37 11.60 -12.98
N VAL A 198 -7.33 10.78 -12.77
CA VAL A 198 -7.05 10.19 -11.46
C VAL A 198 -6.70 11.26 -10.42
N ILE A 199 -5.81 12.20 -10.75
CA ILE A 199 -5.36 13.25 -9.83
C ILE A 199 -6.51 14.19 -9.45
N GLU A 200 -7.37 14.55 -10.41
CA GLU A 200 -8.56 15.37 -10.13
C GLU A 200 -9.50 14.69 -9.12
N ILE A 201 -9.70 13.38 -9.24
CA ILE A 201 -10.52 12.62 -8.29
C ILE A 201 -9.87 12.57 -6.91
N ILE A 202 -8.55 12.35 -6.83
CA ILE A 202 -7.84 12.36 -5.54
C ILE A 202 -7.96 13.74 -4.87
N ASN A 203 -7.76 14.81 -5.62
CA ASN A 203 -7.79 16.19 -5.12
C ASN A 203 -9.18 16.65 -4.65
N LYS A 204 -10.27 15.98 -5.05
CA LYS A 204 -11.62 16.23 -4.49
C LYS A 204 -11.71 15.85 -3.01
N SER A 205 -10.93 14.85 -2.59
CA SER A 205 -11.02 14.24 -1.26
C SER A 205 -9.82 14.57 -0.37
N LEU A 206 -8.68 14.96 -0.95
CA LEU A 206 -7.45 15.26 -0.22
C LEU A 206 -6.57 16.26 -0.98
N ASP A 207 -6.11 17.32 -0.30
CA ASP A 207 -5.03 18.15 -0.82
C ASP A 207 -3.68 17.40 -0.69
N LEU A 208 -3.17 16.94 -1.84
CA LEU A 208 -1.90 16.23 -1.92
C LEU A 208 -0.69 17.10 -1.51
N GLN A 209 -0.77 18.42 -1.68
CA GLN A 209 0.30 19.34 -1.27
C GLN A 209 0.31 19.52 0.24
N GLU A 210 -0.87 19.72 0.84
CA GLU A 210 -1.01 19.79 2.30
C GLU A 210 -0.54 18.49 2.96
N LEU A 211 -0.86 17.34 2.36
CA LEU A 211 -0.41 16.04 2.85
C LEU A 211 1.12 15.89 2.80
N ALA A 212 1.74 16.38 1.71
CA ALA A 212 3.19 16.30 1.54
C ALA A 212 3.94 17.24 2.49
N SER A 213 3.36 18.39 2.86
CA SER A 213 3.97 19.37 3.75
C SER A 213 2.96 19.98 4.73
N PRO A 214 2.54 19.24 5.77
CA PRO A 214 1.59 19.78 6.74
C PRO A 214 2.20 20.93 7.54
N ILE A 215 1.43 22.01 7.70
CA ILE A 215 1.86 23.24 8.38
C ILE A 215 2.37 22.97 9.81
N ILE A 216 1.79 21.98 10.50
CA ILE A 216 2.17 21.60 11.87
C ILE A 216 3.64 21.15 11.99
N PHE A 217 4.27 20.73 10.90
CA PHE A 217 5.64 20.24 10.88
C PHE A 217 6.68 21.29 10.43
N ILE A 218 6.26 22.53 10.16
CA ILE A 218 7.15 23.61 9.73
C ILE A 218 8.27 23.85 10.76
N GLU A 219 7.95 23.75 12.05
CA GLU A 219 8.92 23.92 13.15
C GLU A 219 9.63 22.61 13.55
N TYR A 220 9.26 21.48 12.94
CA TYR A 220 9.68 20.12 13.33
C TYR A 220 10.18 19.31 12.12
N PRO A 221 11.33 19.70 11.53
CA PRO A 221 11.81 19.13 10.26
C PRO A 221 12.23 17.65 10.37
N LYS A 222 12.66 17.17 11.53
CA LYS A 222 13.03 15.76 11.71
C LYS A 222 11.78 14.87 11.74
N GLU A 223 10.76 15.34 12.42
CA GLU A 223 9.46 14.70 12.57
C GLU A 223 8.72 14.69 11.23
N LEU A 224 8.81 15.77 10.44
CA LEU A 224 8.30 15.84 9.07
C LEU A 224 8.84 14.70 8.19
N VAL A 225 10.15 14.44 8.27
CA VAL A 225 10.81 13.37 7.50
C VAL A 225 10.29 12.00 7.93
N VAL A 226 10.11 11.76 9.23
CA VAL A 226 9.57 10.48 9.71
C VAL A 226 8.10 10.33 9.28
N TYR A 227 7.29 11.38 9.40
CA TYR A 227 5.91 11.41 8.91
C TYR A 227 5.82 11.08 7.40
N LYS A 228 6.61 11.74 6.55
CA LYS A 228 6.67 11.47 5.10
C LYS A 228 7.04 10.01 4.80
N LYS A 229 8.00 9.43 5.53
CA LYS A 229 8.38 8.01 5.40
C LYS A 229 7.23 7.08 5.79
N LEU A 230 6.53 7.39 6.87
CA LEU A 230 5.39 6.59 7.33
C LEU A 230 4.27 6.58 6.30
N ILE A 231 3.92 7.75 5.74
CA ILE A 231 2.89 7.85 4.71
C ILE A 231 3.31 7.13 3.45
N LYS A 232 4.54 7.36 2.95
CA LYS A 232 5.05 6.64 1.78
C LYS A 232 4.89 5.14 1.95
N ASN A 233 5.41 4.59 3.05
CA ASN A 233 5.36 3.15 3.29
C ASN A 233 3.94 2.64 3.45
N TRP A 234 3.08 3.39 4.15
CA TRP A 234 1.69 3.04 4.32
C TRP A 234 0.92 3.00 3.00
N LEU A 235 1.08 4.02 2.14
CA LEU A 235 0.49 4.06 0.81
C LEU A 235 0.95 2.86 -0.05
N LEU A 236 2.24 2.52 -0.03
CA LEU A 236 2.77 1.37 -0.75
C LEU A 236 2.22 0.04 -0.20
N MET A 237 2.08 -0.09 1.13
CA MET A 237 1.48 -1.27 1.75
C MET A 237 0.00 -1.44 1.37
N GLU A 238 -0.75 -0.34 1.27
CA GLU A 238 -2.15 -0.35 0.82
C GLU A 238 -2.29 -0.74 -0.66
N VAL A 239 -1.35 -0.32 -1.52
CA VAL A 239 -1.29 -0.75 -2.93
C VAL A 239 -0.96 -2.25 -3.03
N GLU A 240 0.04 -2.73 -2.30
CA GLU A 240 0.40 -4.16 -2.27
C GLU A 240 -0.71 -5.04 -1.71
N LYS A 241 -1.46 -4.55 -0.72
CA LYS A 241 -2.64 -5.23 -0.21
C LYS A 241 -3.69 -5.41 -1.31
N ARG A 242 -3.95 -4.36 -2.09
CA ARG A 242 -4.91 -4.37 -3.20
C ARG A 242 -4.45 -5.24 -4.35
N LYS A 243 -3.16 -5.22 -4.68
CA LYS A 243 -2.54 -6.16 -5.63
C LYS A 243 -2.89 -7.61 -5.29
N ARG A 244 -2.79 -7.99 -4.01
CA ARG A 244 -3.19 -9.33 -3.53
C ARG A 244 -4.71 -9.55 -3.60
N GLN A 245 -5.51 -8.57 -3.18
CA GLN A 245 -6.98 -8.67 -3.18
C GLN A 245 -7.58 -8.79 -4.57
N PHE A 246 -7.03 -8.06 -5.53
CA PHE A 246 -7.47 -8.00 -6.92
C PHE A 246 -6.66 -8.91 -7.86
N MET A 247 -5.82 -9.78 -7.29
CA MET A 247 -5.03 -10.78 -8.03
C MET A 247 -4.33 -10.21 -9.28
N TRP A 248 -3.76 -9.01 -9.18
CA TRP A 248 -3.09 -8.40 -10.33
C TRP A 248 -1.84 -9.19 -10.71
N GLU A 249 -1.54 -9.20 -12.00
CA GLU A 249 -0.33 -9.82 -12.53
C GLU A 249 0.94 -9.22 -11.91
N GLU A 250 2.00 -10.03 -11.88
CA GLU A 250 3.29 -9.60 -11.37
C GLU A 250 3.86 -8.47 -12.23
N GLY A 251 4.18 -7.33 -11.60
CA GLY A 251 4.67 -6.13 -12.29
C GLY A 251 3.59 -5.19 -12.83
N TYR A 252 2.31 -5.59 -12.81
CA TYR A 252 1.20 -4.73 -13.24
C TYR A 252 0.57 -3.96 -12.07
N ILE A 253 0.42 -2.64 -12.23
CA ILE A 253 -0.31 -1.76 -11.31
C ILE A 253 -1.27 -0.91 -12.14
N PRO A 254 -2.60 -1.00 -11.94
CA PRO A 254 -3.57 -0.18 -12.66
C PRO A 254 -3.34 1.31 -12.43
N MET A 255 -3.67 2.12 -13.44
CA MET A 255 -3.38 3.55 -13.46
C MET A 255 -3.81 4.32 -12.20
N PRO A 256 -5.00 4.09 -11.59
CA PRO A 256 -5.37 4.74 -10.34
C PRO A 256 -4.37 4.54 -9.20
N TYR A 257 -3.88 3.31 -9.02
CA TYR A 257 -2.90 2.96 -7.98
C TYR A 257 -1.47 3.30 -8.36
N LEU A 258 -1.19 3.39 -9.66
CA LEU A 258 0.09 3.85 -10.17
C LEU A 258 0.31 5.32 -9.79
N GLU A 259 -0.71 6.17 -9.86
CA GLU A 259 -0.60 7.56 -9.39
C GLU A 259 -0.40 7.66 -7.88
N ILE A 260 -1.06 6.80 -7.08
CA ILE A 260 -0.77 6.70 -5.64
C ILE A 260 0.69 6.31 -5.41
N THR A 261 1.22 5.36 -6.19
CA THR A 261 2.62 4.92 -6.11
C THR A 261 3.58 6.03 -6.52
N LYS A 262 3.28 6.76 -7.60
CA LYS A 262 4.07 7.92 -8.05
C LYS A 262 4.08 9.02 -6.99
N PHE A 263 2.92 9.35 -6.43
CA PHE A 263 2.80 10.31 -5.34
C PHE A 263 3.61 9.87 -4.11
N ALA A 264 3.42 8.62 -3.65
CA ALA A 264 4.16 8.06 -2.52
C ALA A 264 5.68 8.13 -2.72
N ASN A 265 6.15 7.91 -3.95
CA ASN A 265 7.55 8.05 -4.29
C ASN A 265 8.02 9.50 -4.32
N ARG A 266 7.18 10.45 -4.76
CA ARG A 266 7.46 11.89 -4.80
C ARG A 266 7.35 12.59 -3.44
N LEU A 267 6.73 11.97 -2.43
CA LEU A 267 6.63 12.52 -1.06
C LEU A 267 8.00 12.86 -0.44
N LEU A 268 9.05 12.20 -0.90
CA LEU A 268 10.43 12.53 -0.55
C LEU A 268 11.04 13.27 -1.75
N ASP A 269 11.34 14.55 -1.57
CA ASP A 269 11.91 15.43 -2.61
C ASP A 269 13.26 14.89 -3.12
N PRO A 270 13.70 15.16 -4.36
CA PRO A 270 15.03 14.76 -4.83
C PRO A 270 16.19 15.24 -3.95
N ALA A 271 16.09 16.44 -3.36
CA ALA A 271 17.08 16.93 -2.39
C ALA A 271 16.96 16.23 -1.02
N GLU A 272 15.76 15.80 -0.62
CA GLU A 272 15.55 14.90 0.52
C GLU A 272 16.03 13.47 0.19
N ARG A 273 15.98 13.05 -1.09
CA ARG A 273 16.54 11.79 -1.62
C ARG A 273 18.07 11.84 -1.72
N ASP A 274 18.66 12.99 -2.03
CA ASP A 274 20.11 13.21 -2.04
C ASP A 274 20.66 13.38 -0.62
N TYR A 275 19.90 13.98 0.30
CA TYR A 275 20.15 13.84 1.74
C TYR A 275 20.02 12.37 2.17
N LEU A 276 19.15 11.56 1.54
CA LEU A 276 19.04 10.12 1.81
C LEU A 276 20.13 9.27 1.13
N ILE A 277 20.76 9.71 0.04
CA ILE A 277 21.90 9.03 -0.60
C ILE A 277 23.22 9.46 0.03
N LYS A 278 23.32 10.70 0.54
CA LYS A 278 24.47 11.17 1.33
C LYS A 278 24.42 10.77 2.82
N ASP A 279 23.22 10.62 3.42
CA ASP A 279 23.05 10.22 4.83
C ASP A 279 22.34 8.86 5.03
N SER A 280 22.45 7.94 4.08
CA SER A 280 22.21 6.53 4.39
C SER A 280 23.20 5.61 3.69
N PRO A 281 24.15 5.12 4.49
CA PRO A 281 24.26 3.69 4.67
C PRO A 281 23.83 3.33 6.10
N GLU A 282 23.29 2.12 6.28
CA GLU A 282 23.10 1.45 7.57
C GLU A 282 24.39 1.31 8.42
N TYR A 283 25.47 1.97 8.01
CA TYR A 283 26.78 2.02 8.64
C TYR A 283 26.94 3.12 9.68
N PHE A 284 25.95 3.93 10.11
CA PHE A 284 26.23 4.99 11.09
C PHE A 284 25.11 5.24 12.13
N GLN A 285 24.33 4.22 12.50
CA GLN A 285 23.46 4.32 13.69
C GLN A 285 24.28 4.10 14.97
N TYR A 286 24.42 5.14 15.79
CA TYR A 286 25.07 5.10 17.09
C TYR A 286 24.46 6.12 18.06
N PRO A 287 24.56 5.93 19.38
CA PRO A 287 23.98 6.85 20.34
C PRO A 287 24.80 8.14 20.38
N LYS A 288 24.42 9.11 19.54
CA LYS A 288 25.09 10.42 19.36
C LYS A 288 25.10 11.28 20.63
N HIS A 289 24.22 10.99 21.59
CA HIS A 289 24.22 11.62 22.91
C HIS A 289 25.30 11.04 23.84
N ILE A 290 25.85 9.86 23.50
CA ILE A 290 26.92 9.19 24.25
C ILE A 290 28.27 9.36 23.56
N PHE A 291 28.33 9.21 22.23
CA PHE A 291 29.56 9.31 21.45
C PHE A 291 29.49 10.50 20.50
N SER A 292 30.63 11.14 20.29
CA SER A 292 30.79 12.26 19.36
C SER A 292 30.85 11.82 17.89
N GLY A 293 31.30 10.60 17.65
CA GLY A 293 31.53 10.06 16.33
C GLY A 293 31.28 8.55 16.27
N TYR A 294 30.94 8.06 15.09
CA TYR A 294 30.69 6.63 14.88
C TYR A 294 31.94 5.78 15.05
N LYS A 295 33.12 6.31 14.70
CA LYS A 295 34.40 5.65 14.95
C LYS A 295 34.59 5.41 16.45
N GLY A 296 34.26 6.38 17.29
CA GLY A 296 34.16 6.23 18.74
C GLY A 296 33.18 5.12 19.14
N TYR A 297 31.95 5.13 18.62
CA TYR A 297 31.00 4.06 18.93
C TYR A 297 31.47 2.67 18.50
N LYS A 298 32.09 2.52 17.33
CA LYS A 298 32.58 1.22 16.85
C LYS A 298 33.77 0.70 17.63
N LEU A 299 34.70 1.60 17.96
CA LEU A 299 35.81 1.29 18.86
C LEU A 299 35.28 0.80 20.21
N PHE A 300 34.33 1.52 20.80
CA PHE A 300 33.68 1.11 22.04
C PHE A 300 32.94 -0.22 21.92
N LYS A 301 32.15 -0.41 20.85
CA LYS A 301 31.37 -1.63 20.61
C LYS A 301 32.28 -2.85 20.47
N TYR A 302 33.43 -2.71 19.81
CA TYR A 302 34.43 -3.79 19.71
C TYR A 302 34.91 -4.20 21.11
N TYR A 303 35.29 -3.22 21.93
CA TYR A 303 35.71 -3.49 23.31
C TYR A 303 34.59 -4.08 24.16
N SER A 304 33.37 -3.58 24.04
CA SER A 304 32.22 -3.99 24.86
C SER A 304 31.94 -5.49 24.81
N LYS A 305 32.23 -6.15 23.67
CA LYS A 305 32.10 -7.60 23.51
C LYS A 305 33.05 -8.42 24.40
N GLY A 306 34.18 -7.84 24.80
CA GLY A 306 35.20 -8.46 25.65
C GLY A 306 35.31 -7.85 27.05
N ILE A 307 34.36 -7.02 27.49
CA ILE A 307 34.37 -6.44 28.84
C ILE A 307 33.78 -7.46 29.83
N TYR A 308 34.69 -8.15 30.51
CA TYR A 308 34.36 -9.10 31.57
C TYR A 308 34.50 -8.51 32.98
N ASN A 309 35.08 -7.33 33.14
CA ASN A 309 35.30 -6.71 34.45
C ASN A 309 35.24 -5.17 34.43
N GLN A 310 34.96 -4.58 35.59
CA GLN A 310 34.82 -3.12 35.76
C GLN A 310 36.11 -2.35 35.43
N THR A 311 37.28 -2.97 35.62
CA THR A 311 38.58 -2.36 35.30
C THR A 311 38.71 -2.04 33.82
N MET A 312 38.25 -2.95 32.94
CA MET A 312 38.29 -2.76 31.49
C MET A 312 37.30 -1.69 31.03
N LEU A 313 36.08 -1.67 31.59
CA LEU A 313 35.11 -0.62 31.28
C LEU A 313 35.62 0.75 31.73
N THR A 314 36.18 0.83 32.94
CA THR A 314 36.75 2.07 33.48
C THR A 314 37.90 2.58 32.60
N PHE A 315 38.73 1.69 32.09
CA PHE A 315 39.83 2.02 31.18
C PHE A 315 39.30 2.62 29.88
N ILE A 316 38.40 1.92 29.19
CA ILE A 316 37.88 2.36 27.89
C ILE A 316 37.13 3.69 28.01
N TYR A 317 36.25 3.82 29.00
CA TYR A 317 35.51 5.06 29.22
C TYR A 317 36.44 6.25 29.45
N ARG A 318 37.40 6.14 30.38
CA ARG A 318 38.32 7.25 30.69
C ARG A 318 39.22 7.59 29.52
N ASN A 319 39.72 6.59 28.80
CA ASN A 319 40.61 6.82 27.67
C ASN A 319 39.88 7.54 26.52
N MET A 320 38.65 7.13 26.22
CA MET A 320 37.83 7.76 25.18
C MET A 320 37.24 9.11 25.61
N ARG A 321 37.07 9.37 26.91
CA ARG A 321 36.59 10.67 27.40
C ARG A 321 37.69 11.74 27.38
N SER A 322 38.90 11.41 27.82
CA SER A 322 39.93 12.41 28.15
C SER A 322 41.09 12.51 27.15
N ASN A 323 41.46 11.42 26.48
CA ASN A 323 42.75 11.33 25.76
C ASN A 323 42.60 11.19 24.23
N GLU A 324 41.38 11.34 23.70
CA GLU A 324 41.06 10.98 22.32
C GLU A 324 40.77 12.15 21.38
N ARG A 325 40.92 11.90 20.07
CA ARG A 325 40.47 12.84 19.03
C ARG A 325 38.95 12.95 19.06
N GLU A 326 38.43 14.10 18.64
CA GLU A 326 37.00 14.42 18.77
C GLU A 326 36.11 13.32 18.19
N GLU A 327 36.44 12.73 17.04
CA GLU A 327 35.65 11.65 16.40
C GLU A 327 35.61 10.30 17.17
N TYR A 328 36.43 10.13 18.21
CA TYR A 328 36.51 8.94 19.06
C TYR A 328 35.96 9.15 20.46
N LYS A 329 35.53 10.37 20.80
CA LYS A 329 35.20 10.71 22.18
C LYS A 329 33.87 10.14 22.67
N ILE A 330 33.84 9.89 23.97
CA ILE A 330 32.59 9.79 24.72
C ILE A 330 32.22 11.19 25.21
N LEU A 331 31.02 11.65 24.84
CA LEU A 331 30.47 12.96 25.18
C LEU A 331 29.72 12.95 26.52
N ALA A 332 29.07 11.83 26.83
CA ALA A 332 28.27 11.68 28.03
C ALA A 332 29.14 11.66 29.29
N ASP A 333 28.60 12.24 30.36
CA ASP A 333 29.15 12.12 31.70
C ASP A 333 28.93 10.70 32.25
N PRO A 334 29.63 10.31 33.34
CA PRO A 334 29.68 8.92 33.78
C PRO A 334 28.30 8.31 34.06
N ALA A 335 27.37 9.09 34.61
CA ALA A 335 26.04 8.60 34.95
C ALA A 335 25.17 8.30 33.70
N PRO A 336 24.96 9.24 32.75
CA PRO A 336 24.26 8.92 31.50
C PRO A 336 24.92 7.81 30.68
N PHE A 337 26.26 7.76 30.66
CA PHE A 337 26.99 6.68 30.00
C PHE A 337 26.72 5.32 30.64
N LEU A 338 26.72 5.24 31.98
CA LEU A 338 26.47 3.99 32.72
C LEU A 338 25.02 3.53 32.59
N GLU A 339 24.07 4.45 32.62
CA GLU A 339 22.65 4.16 32.41
C GLU A 339 22.44 3.52 31.04
N TRP A 340 22.93 4.17 29.99
CA TRP A 340 22.91 3.62 28.64
C TRP A 340 23.64 2.27 28.56
N TYR A 341 24.88 2.18 29.06
CA TYR A 341 25.68 0.96 28.92
C TYR A 341 25.06 -0.25 29.63
N ASN A 342 24.54 -0.06 30.85
CA ASN A 342 23.89 -1.14 31.60
C ASN A 342 22.53 -1.51 31.00
N SER A 343 21.80 -0.57 30.39
CA SER A 343 20.52 -0.87 29.71
C SER A 343 20.69 -1.73 28.45
N GLN A 344 21.89 -1.80 27.88
CA GLN A 344 22.19 -2.62 26.69
C GLN A 344 22.59 -4.06 27.03
N ARG A 345 22.57 -4.48 28.31
CA ARG A 345 23.05 -5.81 28.72
C ARG A 345 21.96 -6.60 29.43
N GLU A 346 21.97 -7.91 29.22
CA GLU A 346 21.03 -8.88 29.82
C GLU A 346 21.54 -9.50 31.13
N HIS A 347 22.67 -9.04 31.70
CA HIS A 347 23.32 -9.68 32.85
C HIS A 347 23.01 -9.01 34.20
N ASP A 348 22.96 -9.82 35.26
CA ASP A 348 22.62 -9.41 36.64
C ASP A 348 23.63 -8.46 37.32
N ASN A 349 24.84 -8.32 36.79
CA ASN A 349 25.89 -7.50 37.40
C ASN A 349 25.95 -6.09 36.80
N ILE A 350 25.58 -5.09 37.60
CA ILE A 350 25.69 -3.67 37.26
C ILE A 350 27.16 -3.25 37.22
N PHE A 351 27.59 -2.68 36.10
CA PHE A 351 28.95 -2.15 35.96
C PHE A 351 29.07 -0.73 36.49
N GLN A 352 30.23 -0.42 37.06
CA GLN A 352 30.59 0.91 37.57
C GLN A 352 31.96 1.34 37.03
N ILE A 353 32.22 2.65 37.03
CA ILE A 353 33.45 3.30 36.51
C ILE A 353 34.19 4.00 37.66
N ASN A 354 34.49 3.26 38.72
CA ASN A 354 35.12 3.77 39.95
C ASN A 354 36.50 3.16 40.24
N GLN A 355 37.06 2.36 39.32
CA GLN A 355 38.35 1.72 39.55
C GLN A 355 39.52 2.75 39.58
N PRO A 356 40.51 2.57 40.47
CA PRO A 356 41.62 3.52 40.61
C PRO A 356 42.56 3.47 39.41
N LEU A 357 43.15 4.63 39.04
CA LEU A 357 44.01 4.77 37.85
C LEU A 357 45.19 3.78 37.82
N SER A 358 45.76 3.47 38.98
CA SER A 358 46.87 2.50 39.12
C SER A 358 46.50 1.07 38.70
N LYS A 359 45.22 0.69 38.81
CA LYS A 359 44.73 -0.63 38.36
C LYS A 359 44.27 -0.62 36.90
N VAL A 360 43.86 0.54 36.41
CA VAL A 360 43.21 0.73 35.12
C VAL A 360 44.23 0.91 34.00
N ASN A 361 45.31 1.67 34.23
CA ASN A 361 46.35 1.93 33.24
C ASN A 361 47.46 0.87 33.28
N SER A 362 47.54 0.05 32.23
CA SER A 362 48.70 -0.83 31.97
C SER A 362 49.22 -0.62 30.56
N LYS A 363 50.53 -0.82 30.35
CA LYS A 363 51.17 -0.70 29.02
C LYS A 363 50.50 -1.61 27.99
N GLU A 364 50.16 -2.84 28.40
CA GLU A 364 49.49 -3.83 27.56
C GLU A 364 48.11 -3.35 27.09
N ARG A 365 47.27 -2.80 27.97
CA ARG A 365 45.95 -2.28 27.59
C ARG A 365 46.04 -1.09 26.65
N GLN A 366 47.01 -0.20 26.87
CA GLN A 366 47.26 0.93 25.97
C GLN A 366 47.72 0.47 24.58
N GLN A 367 48.55 -0.58 24.52
CA GLN A 367 49.03 -1.13 23.25
C GLN A 367 47.91 -1.82 22.47
N ASN A 368 47.10 -2.65 23.15
CA ASN A 368 45.91 -3.28 22.56
C ASN A 368 44.90 -2.24 22.07
N TYR A 369 44.71 -1.15 22.82
CA TYR A 369 43.89 -0.02 22.42
C TYR A 369 44.33 0.64 21.12
N LYS A 370 45.64 0.87 20.95
CA LYS A 370 46.18 1.43 19.71
C LYS A 370 45.98 0.50 18.51
N ILE A 371 46.20 -0.81 18.69
CA ILE A 371 46.04 -1.81 17.62
C ILE A 371 44.59 -1.90 17.15
N ILE A 372 43.64 -1.98 18.08
CA ILE A 372 42.22 -2.07 17.70
C ILE A 372 41.75 -0.75 17.08
N LYS A 373 42.23 0.39 17.57
CA LYS A 373 41.93 1.68 16.98
C LYS A 373 42.45 1.80 15.54
N SER A 374 43.68 1.38 15.24
CA SER A 374 44.20 1.42 13.87
C SER A 374 43.38 0.55 12.92
N LEU A 375 42.90 -0.61 13.37
CA LEU A 375 41.98 -1.46 12.61
C LEU A 375 40.63 -0.75 12.36
N ILE A 376 40.09 -0.03 13.34
CA ILE A 376 38.87 0.77 13.18
C ILE A 376 39.10 1.94 12.20
N GLU A 377 40.28 2.56 12.22
CA GLU A 377 40.66 3.62 11.27
C GLU A 377 40.73 3.10 9.83
N GLU A 378 41.29 1.91 9.62
CA GLU A 378 41.35 1.25 8.31
C GLU A 378 39.96 0.84 7.79
N LEU A 379 39.11 0.31 8.67
CA LEU A 379 37.76 -0.17 8.31
C LEU A 379 36.76 0.96 8.07
N TYR A 380 37.00 2.14 8.65
CA TYR A 380 36.11 3.29 8.58
C TYR A 380 36.90 4.58 8.28
N PRO A 381 37.46 4.73 7.07
CA PRO A 381 38.24 5.91 6.73
C PRO A 381 37.39 7.19 6.79
N THR A 382 38.01 8.29 7.22
CA THR A 382 37.42 9.63 7.20
C THR A 382 37.36 10.11 5.76
N THR A 383 36.16 10.30 5.21
CA THR A 383 35.96 11.10 3.98
C THR A 383 36.17 12.57 4.25
#